data_AF-A0A7X9JDD5-F1
#
_entry.id   AF-A0A7X9JDD5-F1
#
_cell.length_a   1.000
_cell.length_b   1.000
_cell.length_c   1.000
_cell.angle_alpha   90.00
_cell.angle_beta   90.00
_cell.angle_gamma   90.00
#
_symmetry.space_group_name_H-M   'P 1'
#
loop_
_entity.id
_entity.type
_entity.pdbx_description
1 polymer ?
#
loop_
_entity_poly.entity_id
_entity_poly.type
_entity_poly.pdbx_seq_one_letter_code
_entity_poly.pdbx_strand_id
1 'polypeptide(L)'
;LVYAMLTVLFVIIAIISTLAYGTNTEIGKRIYLKISKIVPIPAAVIGWNDFVLLSDVRSNLASVEKFYKVNDFSQEGLRVDFSTESGKKRLKIKEREILEKLIEDKVIKILAQKRGISISEKDIDKMVENKLEELGTASDLEKDLANTYGWNMEDFKKNVVIPTAYKDALMQYVLLGELDNSSAKEKANEARKELESGKDFAEVVDKFSEGDSKKKGGELGWVKKEQMIQELQEALFDEERYGNNEVIESSIGFHIVRIEEKKKEGEESVLRLKQIFVAKKTFADWLKDSKKSISILIPLKDFRWNSDRAVVEFRSEKMQKFEAEERLKAQGDASIMF
;
A
#
# COMPACT_ATOMS: atom_id res chain seq x y z
N LEU A 1 26.92 -23.90 -27.28
CA LEU A 1 28.11 -23.92 -26.38
C LEU A 1 28.53 -22.52 -25.95
N VAL A 2 28.86 -21.59 -26.86
CA VAL A 2 29.28 -20.22 -26.53
C VAL A 2 28.21 -19.43 -25.75
N TYR A 3 26.95 -19.44 -26.20
CA TYR A 3 25.84 -18.77 -25.49
C TYR A 3 25.56 -19.35 -24.10
N ALA A 4 25.71 -20.66 -23.92
CA ALA A 4 25.56 -21.32 -22.62
C ALA A 4 26.71 -20.97 -21.67
N MET A 5 27.93 -20.78 -22.17
CA MET A 5 29.05 -20.28 -21.35
C MET A 5 28.87 -18.81 -20.98
N LEU A 6 28.34 -17.98 -21.87
CA LEU A 6 28.06 -16.56 -21.59
C LEU A 6 26.94 -16.38 -20.55
N THR A 7 25.89 -17.19 -20.60
CA THR A 7 24.83 -17.17 -19.57
C THR A 7 25.35 -17.65 -18.22
N VAL A 8 26.15 -18.72 -18.18
CA VAL A 8 26.79 -19.20 -16.94
C VAL A 8 27.75 -18.14 -16.38
N LEU A 9 28.56 -17.51 -17.21
CA LEU A 9 29.47 -16.44 -16.80
C LEU A 9 28.69 -15.22 -16.26
N PHE A 10 27.58 -14.85 -16.91
CA PHE A 10 26.70 -13.77 -16.45
C PHE A 10 26.08 -14.10 -15.09
N VAL A 11 25.59 -15.32 -14.88
CA VAL A 11 25.04 -15.79 -13.60
C VAL A 11 26.13 -15.79 -12.52
N ILE A 12 27.35 -16.24 -12.82
CA ILE A 12 28.49 -16.22 -11.89
C ILE A 12 28.85 -14.77 -11.53
N ILE A 13 28.92 -13.85 -12.49
CA ILE A 13 29.20 -12.43 -12.24
C ILE A 13 28.07 -11.79 -11.40
N ALA A 14 26.81 -12.13 -11.65
CA ALA A 14 25.67 -11.66 -10.87
C ALA A 14 25.72 -12.20 -9.42
N ILE A 15 26.08 -13.47 -9.23
CA ILE A 15 26.25 -14.10 -7.90
C ILE A 15 27.43 -13.46 -7.16
N ILE A 16 28.60 -13.33 -7.79
CA ILE A 16 29.78 -12.69 -7.20
C ILE A 16 29.47 -11.23 -6.84
N SER A 17 28.74 -10.50 -7.68
CA SER A 17 28.33 -9.12 -7.39
C SER A 17 27.36 -9.05 -6.20
N THR A 18 26.40 -9.97 -6.13
CA THR A 18 25.48 -10.11 -5.00
C THR A 18 26.24 -10.43 -3.70
N LEU A 19 27.22 -11.33 -3.76
CA LEU A 19 28.07 -11.68 -2.61
C LEU A 19 29.01 -10.53 -2.22
N ALA A 20 29.55 -9.79 -3.19
CA ALA A 20 30.42 -8.63 -2.96
C ALA A 20 29.68 -7.47 -2.30
N TYR A 21 28.40 -7.25 -2.64
CA TYR A 21 27.49 -6.34 -1.92
C TYR A 21 27.32 -6.74 -0.44
N GLY A 22 27.40 -8.04 -0.16
CA GLY A 22 27.42 -8.58 1.20
C GLY A 22 28.61 -8.10 2.02
N THR A 23 29.77 -7.93 1.39
CA THR A 23 31.01 -7.52 2.05
C THR A 23 31.05 -6.00 2.29
N ASN A 24 31.31 -5.56 3.51
CA ASN A 24 31.53 -4.14 3.83
C ASN A 24 32.91 -3.62 3.38
N THR A 25 33.57 -4.30 2.45
CA THR A 25 34.92 -3.96 1.99
C THR A 25 34.87 -2.90 0.88
N GLU A 26 35.84 -1.97 0.88
CA GLU A 26 35.93 -0.92 -0.16
C GLU A 26 36.14 -1.50 -1.57
N ILE A 27 36.83 -2.65 -1.67
CA ILE A 27 37.04 -3.37 -2.94
C ILE A 27 35.72 -3.98 -3.43
N GLY A 28 34.97 -4.63 -2.54
CA GLY A 28 33.65 -5.18 -2.83
C GLY A 28 32.70 -4.09 -3.34
N LYS A 29 32.65 -2.93 -2.67
CA LYS A 29 31.85 -1.78 -3.10
C LYS A 29 32.23 -1.27 -4.50
N ARG A 30 33.53 -1.12 -4.81
CA ARG A 30 33.99 -0.63 -6.14
C ARG A 30 33.70 -1.61 -7.27
N ILE A 31 33.96 -2.89 -7.06
CA ILE A 31 33.68 -3.95 -8.04
C ILE A 31 32.19 -4.01 -8.31
N TYR A 32 31.40 -4.02 -7.24
CA TYR A 32 29.96 -4.00 -7.28
C TYR A 32 29.39 -2.79 -8.04
N LEU A 33 29.87 -1.57 -7.78
CA LEU A 33 29.43 -0.35 -8.47
C LEU A 33 29.76 -0.33 -9.97
N LYS A 34 30.87 -0.96 -10.38
CA LYS A 34 31.22 -1.08 -11.80
C LYS A 34 30.38 -2.14 -12.51
N ILE A 35 30.16 -3.29 -11.87
CA ILE A 35 29.38 -4.39 -12.47
C ILE A 35 27.89 -4.06 -12.52
N SER A 36 27.33 -3.41 -11.50
CA SER A 36 25.91 -3.05 -11.46
C SER A 36 25.47 -2.06 -12.56
N LYS A 37 26.41 -1.42 -13.25
CA LYS A 37 26.14 -0.55 -14.41
C LYS A 37 25.98 -1.33 -15.71
N ILE A 38 26.47 -2.57 -15.77
CA ILE A 38 26.53 -3.39 -16.98
C ILE A 38 25.63 -4.63 -16.84
N VAL A 39 25.54 -5.16 -15.62
CA VAL A 39 24.78 -6.37 -15.30
C VAL A 39 23.53 -5.98 -14.51
N PRO A 40 22.30 -6.29 -14.99
CA PRO A 40 21.08 -6.09 -14.22
C PRO A 40 21.09 -7.03 -13.00
N ILE A 41 21.29 -6.45 -11.82
CA ILE A 41 21.29 -7.19 -10.55
C ILE A 41 19.85 -7.23 -10.02
N PRO A 42 19.27 -8.42 -9.78
CA PRO A 42 17.93 -8.51 -9.22
C PRO A 42 17.97 -8.14 -7.72
N ALA A 43 17.18 -7.14 -7.32
CA ALA A 43 16.82 -6.90 -5.94
C ALA A 43 15.73 -7.88 -5.46
N ALA A 44 14.87 -8.32 -6.38
CA ALA A 44 13.93 -9.42 -6.18
C ALA A 44 13.72 -10.20 -7.48
N VAL A 45 13.50 -11.51 -7.34
CA VAL A 45 13.06 -12.42 -8.39
C VAL A 45 11.61 -12.81 -8.07
N ILE A 46 10.72 -12.66 -9.04
CA ILE A 46 9.27 -12.90 -8.92
C ILE A 46 8.91 -13.98 -9.93
N GLY A 47 8.43 -15.13 -9.45
CA GLY A 47 8.23 -16.29 -10.31
C GLY A 47 9.57 -16.75 -10.91
N TRP A 48 9.58 -17.01 -12.23
CA TRP A 48 10.73 -17.62 -12.91
C TRP A 48 11.44 -16.66 -13.88
N ASN A 49 10.79 -15.56 -14.26
CA ASN A 49 11.23 -14.67 -15.34
C ASN A 49 11.04 -13.17 -15.05
N ASP A 50 10.41 -12.78 -13.94
CA ASP A 50 10.20 -11.38 -13.58
C ASP A 50 11.16 -10.94 -12.47
N PHE A 51 11.63 -9.70 -12.58
CA PHE A 51 12.65 -9.14 -11.68
C PHE A 51 12.34 -7.69 -11.31
N VAL A 52 12.69 -7.33 -10.07
CA VAL A 52 12.90 -5.94 -9.65
C VAL A 52 14.40 -5.70 -9.66
N LEU A 53 14.85 -4.67 -10.38
CA LEU A 53 16.28 -4.38 -10.46
C LEU A 53 16.74 -3.54 -9.27
N LEU A 54 17.95 -3.82 -8.81
CA LEU A 54 18.58 -3.04 -7.75
C LEU A 54 18.88 -1.59 -8.16
N SER A 55 19.00 -1.34 -9.46
CA SER A 55 19.05 0.03 -10.00
C SER A 55 17.74 0.78 -9.78
N ASP A 56 16.59 0.13 -9.94
CA ASP A 56 15.27 0.76 -9.74
C ASP A 56 15.04 1.11 -8.27
N VAL A 57 15.42 0.21 -7.36
CA VAL A 57 15.35 0.48 -5.90
C VAL A 57 16.20 1.71 -5.55
N ARG A 58 17.41 1.81 -6.12
CA ARG A 58 18.34 2.91 -5.83
C ARG A 58 17.92 4.23 -6.42
N SER A 59 17.43 4.26 -7.65
CA SER A 59 16.98 5.51 -8.26
C SER A 59 15.80 6.07 -7.47
N ASN A 60 14.84 5.23 -7.09
CA ASN A 60 13.72 5.64 -6.24
C ASN A 60 14.18 6.09 -4.85
N LEU A 61 15.17 5.41 -4.24
CA LEU A 61 15.72 5.82 -2.94
C LEU A 61 16.45 7.17 -3.02
N ALA A 62 17.19 7.42 -4.09
CA ALA A 62 17.81 8.72 -4.35
C ALA A 62 16.78 9.84 -4.51
N SER A 63 15.63 9.56 -5.13
CA SER A 63 14.53 10.52 -5.23
C SER A 63 13.92 10.84 -3.88
N VAL A 64 13.76 9.85 -3.00
CA VAL A 64 13.33 10.06 -1.61
C VAL A 64 14.35 10.90 -0.84
N GLU A 65 15.65 10.60 -0.95
CA GLU A 65 16.68 11.43 -0.32
C GLU A 65 16.66 12.87 -0.83
N LYS A 66 16.42 13.08 -2.13
CA LYS A 66 16.33 14.42 -2.71
C LYS A 66 15.13 15.18 -2.16
N PHE A 67 13.98 14.54 -2.09
CA PHE A 67 12.76 15.10 -1.51
C PHE A 67 13.00 15.63 -0.09
N TYR A 68 13.62 14.85 0.79
CA TYR A 68 13.93 15.28 2.16
C TYR A 68 15.05 16.32 2.28
N LYS A 69 15.91 16.45 1.27
CA LYS A 69 16.97 17.49 1.24
C LYS A 69 16.47 18.83 0.70
N VAL A 70 15.55 18.80 -0.26
CA VAL A 70 15.03 19.98 -0.96
C VAL A 70 13.90 20.63 -0.17
N ASN A 71 13.04 19.85 0.47
CA ASN A 71 11.94 20.37 1.28
C ASN A 71 12.42 20.67 2.71
N ASP A 72 12.22 21.91 3.17
CA ASP A 72 12.62 22.32 4.52
C ASP A 72 11.55 21.93 5.55
N PHE A 73 11.61 20.70 6.04
CA PHE A 73 10.74 20.24 7.12
C PHE A 73 11.22 20.69 8.52
N SER A 74 11.95 21.81 8.60
CA SER A 74 12.52 22.32 9.85
C SER A 74 11.45 22.74 10.86
N GLN A 75 10.34 23.31 10.38
CA GLN A 75 9.21 23.75 11.20
C GLN A 75 8.37 22.59 11.76
N GLU A 76 8.44 21.43 11.12
CA GLU A 76 7.76 20.20 11.53
C GLU A 76 8.68 19.29 12.37
N GLY A 77 9.95 19.68 12.57
CA GLY A 77 10.95 18.87 13.29
C GLY A 77 11.45 17.65 12.51
N LEU A 78 11.17 17.56 11.20
CA LEU A 78 11.39 16.35 10.38
C LEU A 78 12.63 16.39 9.50
N ARG A 79 13.63 17.24 9.78
CA ARG A 79 14.91 17.15 9.07
C ARG A 79 15.56 15.79 9.34
N VAL A 80 15.49 14.89 8.36
CA VAL A 80 16.12 13.59 8.45
C VAL A 80 17.59 13.72 8.10
N ASP A 81 18.45 13.79 9.12
CA ASP A 81 19.89 13.69 8.92
C ASP A 81 20.30 12.23 8.68
N PHE A 82 20.38 11.87 7.39
CA PHE A 82 20.82 10.55 6.92
C PHE A 82 22.29 10.23 7.24
N SER A 83 23.08 11.17 7.75
CA SER A 83 24.45 10.91 8.20
C SER A 83 24.50 10.26 9.59
N THR A 84 23.47 10.47 10.42
CA THR A 84 23.35 9.87 11.75
C THR A 84 23.04 8.38 11.69
N GLU A 85 23.36 7.63 12.75
CA GLU A 85 23.01 6.22 12.84
C GLU A 85 21.49 5.97 12.81
N SER A 86 20.69 6.89 13.35
CA SER A 86 19.23 6.82 13.26
C SER A 86 18.74 7.10 11.83
N GLY A 87 19.27 8.14 11.19
CA GLY A 87 18.93 8.49 9.81
C GLY A 87 19.28 7.38 8.81
N LYS A 88 20.44 6.73 8.95
CA LYS A 88 20.80 5.56 8.13
C LYS A 88 19.81 4.41 8.27
N LYS A 89 19.31 4.15 9.48
CA LYS A 89 18.29 3.12 9.71
C LYS A 89 16.93 3.52 9.12
N ARG A 90 16.53 4.78 9.22
CA ARG A 90 15.31 5.30 8.55
C ARG A 90 15.42 5.18 7.04
N LEU A 91 16.57 5.50 6.46
CA LEU A 91 16.82 5.31 5.04
C LEU A 91 16.70 3.84 4.64
N LYS A 92 17.17 2.91 5.48
CA LYS A 92 16.98 1.48 5.28
C LYS A 92 15.50 1.04 5.33
N ILE A 93 14.67 1.69 6.14
CA ILE A 93 13.22 1.47 6.14
C ILE A 93 12.63 1.93 4.79
N LYS A 94 13.00 3.12 4.31
CA LYS A 94 12.55 3.61 2.99
C LYS A 94 13.04 2.71 1.84
N GLU A 95 14.26 2.16 1.90
CA GLU A 95 14.76 1.17 0.94
C GLU A 95 13.88 -0.11 0.92
N ARG A 96 13.48 -0.60 2.10
CA ARG A 96 12.56 -1.74 2.24
C ARG A 96 11.20 -1.45 1.60
N GLU A 97 10.62 -0.28 1.90
CA GLU A 97 9.31 0.16 1.40
C GLU A 97 9.31 0.29 -0.12
N ILE A 98 10.36 0.89 -0.68
CA ILE A 98 10.52 0.99 -2.14
C ILE A 98 10.63 -0.40 -2.77
N LEU A 99 11.43 -1.30 -2.19
CA LEU A 99 11.54 -2.67 -2.69
C LEU A 99 10.19 -3.39 -2.66
N GLU A 100 9.44 -3.28 -1.56
CA GLU A 100 8.10 -3.84 -1.42
C GLU A 100 7.13 -3.29 -2.46
N LYS A 101 7.12 -1.96 -2.65
CA LYS A 101 6.29 -1.30 -3.65
C LYS A 101 6.61 -1.79 -5.06
N LEU A 102 7.88 -1.84 -5.44
CA LEU A 102 8.30 -2.28 -6.76
C LEU A 102 7.96 -3.77 -7.01
N ILE A 103 8.06 -4.61 -5.98
CA ILE A 103 7.60 -6.02 -6.05
C ILE A 103 6.08 -6.05 -6.26
N GLU A 104 5.32 -5.26 -5.51
CA GLU A 104 3.87 -5.19 -5.63
C GLU A 104 3.43 -4.71 -7.02
N ASP A 105 4.03 -3.63 -7.54
CA ASP A 105 3.75 -3.12 -8.89
C ASP A 105 3.99 -4.19 -9.97
N LYS A 106 5.09 -4.96 -9.83
CA LYS A 106 5.40 -6.08 -10.72
C LYS A 106 4.38 -7.22 -10.59
N VAL A 107 4.01 -7.60 -9.37
CA VAL A 107 3.01 -8.63 -9.13
C VAL A 107 1.66 -8.23 -9.71
N ILE A 108 1.22 -6.99 -9.51
CA ILE A 108 -0.01 -6.46 -10.09
C ILE A 108 0.02 -6.59 -11.61
N LYS A 109 1.11 -6.16 -12.26
CA LYS A 109 1.26 -6.30 -13.72
C LYS A 109 1.18 -7.76 -14.16
N ILE A 110 1.85 -8.68 -13.47
CA ILE A 110 1.80 -10.13 -13.76
C ILE A 110 0.37 -10.66 -13.62
N LEU A 111 -0.34 -10.30 -12.54
CA LEU A 111 -1.70 -10.73 -12.28
C LEU A 111 -2.69 -10.18 -13.31
N ALA A 112 -2.48 -8.95 -13.77
CA ALA A 112 -3.26 -8.32 -14.83
C ALA A 112 -3.03 -9.03 -16.17
N GLN A 113 -1.78 -9.26 -16.56
CA GLN A 113 -1.45 -9.95 -17.81
C GLN A 113 -1.97 -11.39 -17.84
N LYS A 114 -1.93 -12.11 -16.71
CA LYS A 114 -2.54 -13.45 -16.59
C LYS A 114 -4.05 -13.47 -16.83
N ARG A 115 -4.73 -12.32 -16.66
CA ARG A 115 -6.17 -12.12 -16.90
C ARG A 115 -6.47 -11.54 -18.28
N GLY A 116 -5.45 -11.42 -19.14
CA GLY A 116 -5.60 -10.81 -20.46
C GLY A 116 -5.69 -9.28 -20.44
N ILE A 117 -5.38 -8.65 -19.30
CA ILE A 117 -5.35 -7.18 -19.20
C ILE A 117 -4.01 -6.69 -19.76
N SER A 118 -4.07 -5.96 -20.87
CA SER A 118 -2.94 -5.27 -21.47
C SER A 118 -3.30 -3.81 -21.73
N ILE A 119 -2.41 -2.89 -21.37
CA ILE A 119 -2.60 -1.46 -21.56
C ILE A 119 -1.70 -1.02 -22.70
N SER A 120 -2.27 -0.39 -23.73
CA SER A 120 -1.48 0.07 -24.88
C SER A 120 -0.65 1.31 -24.53
N GLU A 121 0.44 1.55 -25.24
CA GLU A 121 1.23 2.77 -25.06
C GLU A 121 0.38 4.04 -25.25
N LYS A 122 -0.56 4.01 -26.20
CA LYS A 122 -1.50 5.11 -26.43
C LYS A 122 -2.38 5.39 -25.21
N ASP A 123 -2.85 4.35 -24.53
CA ASP A 123 -3.67 4.53 -23.32
C ASP A 123 -2.82 5.06 -22.16
N ILE A 124 -1.56 4.61 -22.05
CA ILE A 124 -0.64 5.14 -21.05
C ILE A 124 -0.36 6.61 -21.32
N ASP A 125 -0.11 7.02 -22.57
CA ASP A 125 0.13 8.42 -22.93
C ASP A 125 -1.08 9.29 -22.59
N LYS A 126 -2.29 8.81 -22.86
CA LYS A 126 -3.52 9.50 -22.44
C LYS A 126 -3.65 9.61 -20.91
N MET A 127 -3.26 8.58 -20.17
CA MET A 127 -3.25 8.63 -18.70
C MET A 127 -2.21 9.60 -18.18
N VAL A 128 -1.05 9.72 -18.84
CA VAL A 128 -0.07 10.77 -18.53
C VAL A 128 -0.74 12.13 -18.71
N GLU A 129 -1.34 12.41 -19.87
CA GLU A 129 -2.03 13.68 -20.15
C GLU A 129 -3.09 14.02 -19.10
N ASN A 130 -4.00 13.10 -18.78
CA ASN A 130 -5.01 13.30 -17.74
C ASN A 130 -4.38 13.61 -16.38
N LYS A 131 -3.27 12.93 -16.03
CA LYS A 131 -2.59 13.15 -14.76
C LYS A 131 -1.87 14.50 -14.73
N LEU A 132 -1.40 14.99 -15.88
CA LEU A 132 -0.86 16.34 -16.00
C LEU A 132 -1.97 17.38 -15.71
N GLU A 133 -3.16 17.22 -16.31
CA GLU A 133 -4.29 18.12 -16.09
C GLU A 133 -4.71 18.21 -14.62
N GLU A 134 -4.69 17.10 -13.88
CA GLU A 134 -4.97 17.08 -12.43
C GLU A 134 -3.93 17.84 -11.59
N LEU A 135 -2.67 17.86 -12.03
CA LEU A 135 -1.53 18.39 -11.26
C LEU A 135 -1.14 19.83 -11.66
N GLY A 136 -1.66 20.37 -12.76
CA GLY A 136 -1.38 21.72 -13.23
C GLY A 136 -0.88 21.76 -14.68
N THR A 137 0.00 22.72 -15.02
CA THR A 137 0.57 22.77 -16.38
C THR A 137 1.74 21.79 -16.53
N ALA A 138 1.91 21.19 -17.72
CA ALA A 138 2.97 20.22 -17.98
C ALA A 138 4.39 20.77 -17.72
N SER A 139 4.62 22.06 -18.02
CA SER A 139 5.90 22.75 -17.78
C SER A 139 6.23 22.90 -16.29
N ASP A 140 5.20 23.16 -15.47
CA ASP A 140 5.40 23.34 -14.04
C ASP A 140 5.66 21.99 -13.36
N LEU A 141 4.92 20.95 -13.76
CA LEU A 141 5.14 19.60 -13.24
C LEU A 141 6.53 19.05 -13.61
N GLU A 142 7.00 19.23 -14.84
CA GLU A 142 8.35 18.77 -15.22
C GLU A 142 9.45 19.41 -14.36
N LYS A 143 9.32 20.72 -14.10
CA LYS A 143 10.26 21.43 -13.21
C LYS A 143 10.14 20.93 -11.78
N ASP A 144 8.93 20.72 -11.28
CA ASP A 144 8.70 20.25 -9.91
C ASP A 144 9.20 18.82 -9.71
N LEU A 145 8.97 17.92 -10.67
CA LEU A 145 9.49 16.56 -10.69
C LEU A 145 11.03 16.56 -10.69
N ALA A 146 11.63 17.37 -11.55
CA ALA A 146 13.08 17.49 -11.63
C ALA A 146 13.68 18.09 -10.35
N ASN A 147 13.09 19.14 -9.80
CA ASN A 147 13.59 19.83 -8.61
C ASN A 147 13.42 19.01 -7.34
N THR A 148 12.24 18.40 -7.17
CA THR A 148 11.84 17.71 -5.94
C THR A 148 12.35 16.27 -5.90
N TYR A 149 12.17 15.52 -6.99
CA TYR A 149 12.44 14.07 -7.05
C TYR A 149 13.63 13.71 -7.96
N GLY A 150 14.06 14.63 -8.83
CA GLY A 150 15.08 14.34 -9.84
C GLY A 150 14.55 13.50 -10.99
N TRP A 151 13.24 13.46 -11.19
CA TRP A 151 12.58 12.68 -12.23
C TRP A 151 12.38 13.50 -13.50
N ASN A 152 12.47 12.82 -14.63
CA ASN A 152 11.94 13.31 -15.90
C ASN A 152 10.54 12.68 -16.16
N MET A 153 9.96 13.00 -17.32
CA MET A 153 8.64 12.47 -17.68
C MET A 153 8.63 10.94 -17.88
N GLU A 154 9.74 10.33 -18.29
CA GLU A 154 9.86 8.88 -18.43
C GLU A 154 9.85 8.20 -17.06
N ASP A 155 10.57 8.74 -16.08
CA ASP A 155 10.54 8.27 -14.69
C ASP A 155 9.13 8.40 -14.10
N PHE A 156 8.44 9.51 -14.35
CA PHE A 156 7.06 9.70 -13.92
C PHE A 156 6.12 8.66 -14.54
N LYS A 157 6.19 8.46 -15.86
CA LYS A 157 5.43 7.43 -16.57
C LYS A 157 5.70 6.05 -15.99
N LYS A 158 6.97 5.69 -15.76
CA LYS A 158 7.40 4.38 -15.26
C LYS A 158 7.05 4.13 -13.79
N ASN A 159 7.23 5.10 -12.92
CA ASN A 159 7.12 4.91 -11.46
C ASN A 159 5.73 5.27 -10.90
N VAL A 160 4.94 6.06 -11.64
CA VAL A 160 3.61 6.52 -11.20
C VAL A 160 2.51 6.03 -12.14
N VAL A 161 2.55 6.42 -13.42
CA VAL A 161 1.41 6.23 -14.33
C VAL A 161 1.19 4.75 -14.66
N ILE A 162 2.23 4.04 -15.11
CA ILE A 162 2.13 2.62 -15.47
C ILE A 162 1.66 1.75 -14.29
N PRO A 163 2.27 1.84 -13.09
CA PRO A 163 1.80 1.07 -11.93
C PRO A 163 0.33 1.36 -11.58
N THR A 164 -0.07 2.63 -11.62
CA THR A 164 -1.45 3.06 -11.32
C THR A 164 -2.42 2.48 -12.36
N ALA A 165 -2.10 2.60 -13.64
CA ALA A 165 -2.90 2.06 -14.73
C ALA A 165 -3.18 0.56 -14.59
N TYR A 166 -2.14 -0.24 -14.31
CA TYR A 166 -2.30 -1.68 -14.10
C TYR A 166 -3.05 -2.01 -12.81
N LYS A 167 -2.82 -1.24 -11.73
CA LYS A 167 -3.52 -1.41 -10.46
C LYS A 167 -5.02 -1.15 -10.63
N ASP A 168 -5.39 -0.05 -11.28
CA ASP A 168 -6.79 0.34 -11.47
C ASP A 168 -7.52 -0.64 -12.38
N ALA A 169 -6.90 -1.03 -13.50
CA ALA A 169 -7.47 -2.02 -14.42
C ALA A 169 -7.66 -3.39 -13.74
N LEU A 170 -6.66 -3.86 -12.98
CA LEU A 170 -6.77 -5.11 -12.24
C LEU A 170 -7.81 -5.04 -11.13
N MET A 171 -7.84 -3.93 -10.39
CA MET A 171 -8.82 -3.70 -9.34
C MET A 171 -10.24 -3.73 -9.89
N GLN A 172 -10.50 -3.05 -11.02
CA GLN A 172 -11.81 -3.08 -11.67
C GLN A 172 -12.20 -4.49 -12.10
N TYR A 173 -11.29 -5.24 -12.72
CA TYR A 173 -11.54 -6.63 -13.12
C TYR A 173 -11.92 -7.50 -11.91
N VAL A 174 -11.15 -7.38 -10.83
CA VAL A 174 -11.34 -8.16 -9.61
C VAL A 174 -12.65 -7.81 -8.91
N LEU A 175 -13.00 -6.52 -8.84
CA LEU A 175 -14.26 -6.05 -8.27
C LEU A 175 -15.49 -6.56 -9.05
N LEU A 176 -15.40 -6.68 -10.37
CA LEU A 176 -16.52 -7.10 -11.22
C LEU A 176 -16.70 -8.62 -11.31
N GLY A 177 -15.69 -9.42 -10.98
CA GLY A 177 -15.73 -10.86 -11.26
C GLY A 177 -15.11 -11.81 -10.23
N GLU A 178 -14.12 -11.39 -9.45
CA GLU A 178 -13.41 -12.29 -8.52
C GLU A 178 -13.70 -12.04 -7.04
N LEU A 179 -14.20 -10.85 -6.71
CA LEU A 179 -14.63 -10.51 -5.35
C LEU A 179 -16.07 -10.95 -5.14
N ASP A 180 -16.24 -12.08 -4.46
CA ASP A 180 -17.54 -12.50 -3.96
C ASP A 180 -17.73 -12.05 -2.50
N ASN A 181 -18.71 -11.17 -2.30
CA ASN A 181 -19.11 -10.65 -1.00
C ASN A 181 -20.53 -11.10 -0.61
N SER A 182 -21.10 -12.11 -1.29
CA SER A 182 -22.41 -12.68 -1.00
C SER A 182 -22.50 -13.20 0.43
N SER A 183 -21.49 -13.95 0.88
CA SER A 183 -21.42 -14.47 2.25
C SER A 183 -21.39 -13.35 3.30
N ALA A 184 -20.63 -12.27 3.06
CA ALA A 184 -20.62 -11.09 3.94
C ALA A 184 -22.00 -10.40 3.98
N LYS A 185 -22.67 -10.29 2.83
CA LYS A 185 -24.02 -9.74 2.72
C LYS A 185 -25.05 -10.61 3.44
N GLU A 186 -24.98 -11.92 3.27
CA GLU A 186 -25.84 -12.89 3.96
C GLU A 186 -25.65 -12.82 5.48
N LYS A 187 -24.39 -12.75 5.93
CA LYS A 187 -24.05 -12.59 7.35
C LYS A 187 -24.61 -11.29 7.93
N ALA A 188 -24.52 -10.18 7.21
CA ALA A 188 -25.14 -8.91 7.62
C ALA A 188 -26.68 -9.03 7.67
N ASN A 189 -27.30 -9.68 6.68
CA ASN A 189 -28.74 -9.90 6.67
C ASN A 189 -29.19 -10.84 7.81
N GLU A 190 -28.39 -11.83 8.19
CA GLU A 190 -28.65 -12.68 9.37
C GLU A 190 -28.58 -11.86 10.66
N ALA A 191 -27.56 -11.01 10.81
CA ALA A 191 -27.45 -10.10 11.94
C ALA A 191 -28.69 -9.18 12.06
N ARG A 192 -29.14 -8.61 10.94
CA ARG A 192 -30.37 -7.82 10.88
C ARG A 192 -31.60 -8.63 11.33
N LYS A 193 -31.76 -9.86 10.84
CA LYS A 193 -32.88 -10.74 11.24
C LYS A 193 -32.87 -11.04 12.74
N GLU A 194 -31.70 -11.28 13.35
CA GLU A 194 -31.61 -11.49 14.80
C GLU A 194 -32.05 -10.24 15.56
N LEU A 195 -31.66 -9.04 15.11
CA LEU A 195 -32.11 -7.78 15.71
C LEU A 195 -33.61 -7.57 15.56
N GLU A 196 -34.18 -7.86 14.38
CA GLU A 196 -35.63 -7.76 14.13
C GLU A 196 -36.43 -8.78 14.97
N SER A 197 -35.81 -9.91 15.34
CA SER A 197 -36.41 -10.90 16.27
C SER A 197 -36.37 -10.48 17.74
N GLY A 198 -35.79 -9.32 18.07
CA GLY A 198 -35.72 -8.77 19.42
C GLY A 198 -34.50 -9.18 20.23
N LYS A 199 -33.48 -9.77 19.59
CA LYS A 199 -32.23 -10.13 20.28
C LYS A 199 -31.45 -8.89 20.70
N ASP A 200 -30.72 -9.01 21.82
CA ASP A 200 -29.89 -7.91 22.32
C ASP A 200 -28.78 -7.54 21.32
N PHE A 201 -28.52 -6.25 21.15
CA PHE A 201 -27.57 -5.78 20.16
C PHE A 201 -26.13 -6.18 20.47
N ALA A 202 -25.74 -6.22 21.75
CA ALA A 202 -24.40 -6.63 22.14
C ALA A 202 -24.17 -8.11 21.81
N GLU A 203 -25.18 -8.96 22.00
CA GLU A 203 -25.10 -10.37 21.58
C GLU A 203 -24.94 -10.52 20.05
N VAL A 204 -25.66 -9.71 19.26
CA VAL A 204 -25.52 -9.72 17.79
C VAL A 204 -24.14 -9.17 17.38
N VAL A 205 -23.61 -8.16 18.06
CA VAL A 205 -22.24 -7.67 17.85
C VAL A 205 -21.22 -8.78 18.09
N ASP A 206 -21.33 -9.50 19.20
CA ASP A 206 -20.39 -10.58 19.53
C ASP A 206 -20.41 -11.69 18.47
N LYS A 207 -21.61 -12.04 18.00
CA LYS A 207 -21.78 -13.10 16.98
C LYS A 207 -21.31 -12.67 15.59
N PHE A 208 -21.68 -11.48 15.12
CA PHE A 208 -21.54 -11.12 13.70
C PHE A 208 -20.50 -10.05 13.39
N SER A 209 -20.23 -9.13 14.31
CA SER A 209 -19.36 -8.00 14.04
C SER A 209 -17.91 -8.44 13.86
N GLU A 210 -17.19 -7.75 12.98
CA GLU A 210 -15.79 -7.98 12.60
C GLU A 210 -14.94 -6.71 12.73
N GLY A 211 -15.55 -5.56 13.02
CA GLY A 211 -14.86 -4.28 13.20
C GLY A 211 -14.25 -4.10 14.59
N ASP A 212 -13.37 -3.10 14.74
CA ASP A 212 -12.70 -2.81 16.01
C ASP A 212 -13.66 -2.44 17.15
N SER A 213 -14.80 -1.84 16.83
CA SER A 213 -15.86 -1.50 17.80
C SER A 213 -16.45 -2.74 18.47
N LYS A 214 -16.31 -3.95 17.88
CA LYS A 214 -16.73 -5.22 18.49
C LYS A 214 -16.20 -5.38 19.92
N LYS A 215 -14.92 -5.03 20.15
CA LYS A 215 -14.28 -5.14 21.47
C LYS A 215 -14.93 -4.26 22.54
N LYS A 216 -15.76 -3.31 22.13
CA LYS A 216 -16.52 -2.37 22.97
C LYS A 216 -18.03 -2.52 22.74
N GLY A 217 -18.52 -3.72 22.43
CA GLY A 217 -19.95 -3.97 22.24
C GLY A 217 -20.56 -3.20 21.04
N GLY A 218 -19.74 -2.85 20.05
CA GLY A 218 -20.16 -2.13 18.85
C GLY A 218 -20.16 -0.61 19.01
N GLU A 219 -19.71 -0.07 20.14
CA GLU A 219 -19.72 1.37 20.40
C GLU A 219 -18.77 2.14 19.47
N LEU A 220 -19.33 3.12 18.75
CA LEU A 220 -18.58 4.15 18.04
C LEU A 220 -18.48 5.46 18.85
N GLY A 221 -19.37 5.64 19.83
CA GLY A 221 -19.41 6.84 20.66
C GLY A 221 -20.11 8.00 19.95
N TRP A 222 -19.75 9.23 20.35
CA TRP A 222 -20.29 10.45 19.77
C TRP A 222 -19.54 10.81 18.50
N VAL A 223 -20.28 10.98 17.42
CA VAL A 223 -19.76 11.14 16.07
C VAL A 223 -20.54 12.22 15.33
N LYS A 224 -19.79 13.07 14.65
CA LYS A 224 -20.27 14.11 13.73
C LYS A 224 -20.34 13.57 12.31
N LYS A 225 -21.06 14.27 11.43
CA LYS A 225 -21.25 13.87 10.03
C LYS A 225 -19.92 13.67 9.32
N GLU A 226 -18.99 14.62 9.45
CA GLU A 226 -17.71 14.66 8.74
C GLU A 226 -16.74 13.56 9.19
N GLN A 227 -17.03 12.89 10.30
CA GLN A 227 -16.21 11.80 10.84
C GLN A 227 -16.59 10.44 10.27
N MET A 228 -17.59 10.37 9.38
CA MET A 228 -18.08 9.13 8.77
C MET A 228 -17.75 9.03 7.29
N ILE A 229 -17.76 7.82 6.77
CA ILE A 229 -17.77 7.57 5.32
C ILE A 229 -19.10 8.08 4.71
N GLN A 230 -19.04 8.51 3.46
CA GLN A 230 -20.14 9.16 2.76
C GLN A 230 -21.45 8.36 2.84
N GLU A 231 -21.38 7.04 2.66
CA GLU A 231 -22.56 6.17 2.67
C GLU A 231 -23.28 6.17 4.04
N LEU A 232 -22.54 6.31 5.15
CA LEU A 232 -23.13 6.45 6.48
C LEU A 232 -23.61 7.88 6.77
N GLN A 233 -22.95 8.89 6.20
CA GLN A 233 -23.40 10.28 6.32
C GLN A 233 -24.79 10.45 5.73
N GLU A 234 -24.96 9.99 4.48
CA GLU A 234 -26.21 10.08 3.74
C GLU A 234 -27.31 9.33 4.51
N ALA A 235 -27.05 8.09 4.91
CA ALA A 235 -28.03 7.27 5.62
C ALA A 235 -28.42 7.81 7.01
N LEU A 236 -27.50 8.35 7.80
CA LEU A 236 -27.77 8.68 9.21
C LEU A 236 -28.11 10.15 9.48
N PHE A 237 -27.66 11.07 8.61
CA PHE A 237 -27.83 12.51 8.80
C PHE A 237 -28.77 13.13 7.77
N ASP A 238 -28.79 12.62 6.53
CA ASP A 238 -29.51 13.26 5.43
C ASP A 238 -30.86 12.60 5.15
N GLU A 239 -31.04 11.32 5.53
CA GLU A 239 -32.32 10.62 5.39
C GLU A 239 -33.25 10.81 6.59
N GLU A 240 -34.46 11.34 6.35
CA GLU A 240 -35.49 11.55 7.40
C GLU A 240 -36.05 10.24 8.00
N ARG A 241 -35.74 9.08 7.41
CA ARG A 241 -36.38 7.79 7.73
C ARG A 241 -35.41 6.65 7.95
N TYR A 242 -34.18 6.90 8.39
CA TYR A 242 -33.29 5.80 8.76
C TYR A 242 -33.95 4.86 9.78
N GLY A 243 -34.26 3.63 9.34
CA GLY A 243 -34.75 2.58 10.21
C GLY A 243 -33.59 2.03 11.04
N ASN A 244 -33.72 2.08 12.36
CA ASN A 244 -32.76 1.40 13.23
C ASN A 244 -32.60 -0.07 12.78
N ASN A 245 -31.36 -0.51 12.65
CA ASN A 245 -30.95 -1.84 12.19
C ASN A 245 -31.04 -2.12 10.67
N GLU A 246 -31.15 -1.09 9.83
CA GLU A 246 -30.98 -1.26 8.37
C GLU A 246 -29.54 -1.64 7.99
N VAL A 247 -29.39 -2.39 6.89
CA VAL A 247 -28.08 -2.75 6.34
C VAL A 247 -27.66 -1.70 5.33
N ILE A 248 -26.63 -0.93 5.67
CA ILE A 248 -25.98 0.04 4.79
C ILE A 248 -24.76 -0.63 4.17
N GLU A 249 -24.66 -0.59 2.84
CA GLU A 249 -23.52 -1.14 2.10
C GLU A 249 -22.51 -0.02 1.79
N SER A 250 -21.23 -0.24 2.09
CA SER A 250 -20.13 0.67 1.75
C SER A 250 -19.05 -0.02 0.93
N SER A 251 -18.03 0.74 0.52
CA SER A 251 -16.81 0.20 -0.11
C SER A 251 -16.05 -0.84 0.73
N ILE A 252 -16.16 -0.79 2.07
CA ILE A 252 -15.38 -1.64 2.98
C ILE A 252 -16.20 -2.77 3.62
N GLY A 253 -17.53 -2.70 3.58
CA GLY A 253 -18.35 -3.68 4.27
C GLY A 253 -19.85 -3.41 4.25
N PHE A 254 -20.54 -4.14 5.14
CA PHE A 254 -21.93 -3.94 5.47
C PHE A 254 -22.03 -3.45 6.91
N HIS A 255 -22.83 -2.41 7.11
CA HIS A 255 -22.97 -1.70 8.36
C HIS A 255 -24.41 -1.82 8.83
N ILE A 256 -24.62 -2.18 10.09
CA ILE A 256 -25.90 -2.04 10.76
C ILE A 256 -25.69 -1.08 11.91
N VAL A 257 -26.30 0.09 11.80
CA VAL A 257 -26.08 1.18 12.76
C VAL A 257 -27.32 1.38 13.62
N ARG A 258 -27.11 1.62 14.90
CA ARG A 258 -28.14 2.02 15.86
C ARG A 258 -27.82 3.39 16.41
N ILE A 259 -28.77 4.31 16.29
CA ILE A 259 -28.71 5.62 16.93
C ILE A 259 -29.21 5.45 18.36
N GLU A 260 -28.33 5.62 19.34
CA GLU A 260 -28.70 5.59 20.77
C GLU A 260 -29.21 6.94 21.24
N GLU A 261 -28.51 8.01 20.84
CA GLU A 261 -28.82 9.38 21.25
C GLU A 261 -28.52 10.35 20.10
N LYS A 262 -29.27 11.46 20.06
CA LYS A 262 -29.04 12.58 19.15
C LYS A 262 -29.00 13.86 19.96
N LYS A 263 -27.95 14.65 19.79
CA LYS A 263 -27.83 16.00 20.36
C LYS A 263 -27.39 17.00 19.30
N LYS A 264 -27.50 18.29 19.63
CA LYS A 264 -26.91 19.37 18.86
C LYS A 264 -25.71 19.95 19.60
N GLU A 265 -24.64 20.21 18.88
CA GLU A 265 -23.51 21.02 19.36
C GLU A 265 -23.38 22.24 18.44
N GLY A 266 -23.98 23.36 18.85
CA GLY A 266 -24.21 24.49 17.96
C GLY A 266 -25.24 24.16 16.88
N GLU A 267 -24.88 24.38 15.61
CA GLU A 267 -25.72 24.03 14.45
C GLU A 267 -25.53 22.58 13.99
N GLU A 268 -24.49 21.89 14.49
CA GLU A 268 -24.14 20.54 14.07
C GLU A 268 -24.95 19.48 14.84
N SER A 269 -25.40 18.45 14.12
CA SER A 269 -25.99 17.25 14.72
C SER A 269 -24.87 16.29 15.14
N VAL A 270 -24.94 15.77 16.36
CA VAL A 270 -24.00 14.76 16.87
C VAL A 270 -24.81 13.54 17.30
N LEU A 271 -24.42 12.37 16.81
CA LEU A 271 -25.09 11.10 17.09
C LEU A 271 -24.23 10.25 18.00
N ARG A 272 -24.85 9.55 18.94
CA ARG A 272 -24.22 8.46 19.68
C ARG A 272 -24.58 7.15 19.01
N LEU A 273 -23.59 6.45 18.46
CA LEU A 273 -23.82 5.28 17.61
C LEU A 273 -23.27 3.98 18.19
N LYS A 274 -24.00 2.90 17.90
CA LYS A 274 -23.48 1.53 17.91
C LYS A 274 -23.54 0.92 16.52
N GLN A 275 -22.64 -0.01 16.25
CA GLN A 275 -22.46 -0.60 14.93
C GLN A 275 -22.18 -2.11 15.02
N ILE A 276 -22.82 -2.87 14.13
CA ILE A 276 -22.34 -4.18 13.68
C ILE A 276 -21.73 -3.98 12.30
N PHE A 277 -20.49 -4.41 12.13
CA PHE A 277 -19.76 -4.32 10.87
C PHE A 277 -19.41 -5.70 10.36
N VAL A 278 -19.76 -6.00 9.12
CA VAL A 278 -19.33 -7.21 8.43
C VAL A 278 -18.43 -6.79 7.27
N ALA A 279 -17.18 -7.25 7.28
CA ALA A 279 -16.17 -6.83 6.32
C ALA A 279 -16.44 -7.46 4.95
N LYS A 280 -16.27 -6.65 3.90
CA LYS A 280 -16.13 -7.18 2.54
C LYS A 280 -14.68 -7.63 2.33
N LYS A 281 -14.49 -8.64 1.47
CA LYS A 281 -13.18 -8.89 0.89
C LYS A 281 -12.83 -7.72 -0.01
N THR A 282 -11.73 -7.04 0.31
CA THR A 282 -11.26 -5.89 -0.46
C THR A 282 -10.27 -6.31 -1.55
N PHE A 283 -9.98 -5.40 -2.48
CA PHE A 283 -8.88 -5.59 -3.42
C PHE A 283 -7.54 -5.80 -2.70
N ALA A 284 -7.30 -5.12 -1.57
CA ALA A 284 -6.08 -5.26 -0.80
C ALA A 284 -5.95 -6.68 -0.21
N ASP A 285 -7.04 -7.25 0.33
CA ASP A 285 -7.08 -8.63 0.82
C ASP A 285 -6.85 -9.63 -0.31
N TRP A 286 -7.55 -9.44 -1.43
CA TRP A 286 -7.37 -10.27 -2.62
C TRP A 286 -5.94 -10.21 -3.15
N LEU A 287 -5.31 -9.03 -3.18
CA LEU A 287 -3.94 -8.87 -3.66
C LEU A 287 -2.94 -9.51 -2.69
N LYS A 288 -3.15 -9.35 -1.38
CA LYS A 288 -2.37 -10.01 -0.34
C LYS A 288 -2.41 -11.53 -0.51
N ASP A 289 -3.60 -12.11 -0.66
CA ASP A 289 -3.79 -13.55 -0.87
C ASP A 289 -3.11 -14.02 -2.18
N SER A 290 -3.31 -13.25 -3.26
CA SER A 290 -2.70 -13.53 -4.56
C SER A 290 -1.17 -13.52 -4.48
N LYS A 291 -0.57 -12.56 -3.75
CA LYS A 291 0.88 -12.48 -3.51
C LYS A 291 1.42 -13.73 -2.81
N LYS A 292 0.67 -14.37 -1.90
CA LYS A 292 1.12 -15.59 -1.19
C LYS A 292 1.34 -16.77 -2.14
N SER A 293 0.60 -16.81 -3.25
CA SER A 293 0.71 -17.85 -4.27
C SER A 293 1.91 -17.68 -5.21
N ILE A 294 2.61 -16.54 -5.14
CA ILE A 294 3.73 -16.20 -6.02
C ILE A 294 5.05 -16.42 -5.28
N SER A 295 5.94 -17.20 -5.88
CA SER A 295 7.30 -17.39 -5.37
C SER A 295 8.11 -16.10 -5.55
N ILE A 296 8.54 -15.49 -4.44
CA ILE A 296 9.37 -14.28 -4.44
C ILE A 296 10.67 -14.56 -3.67
N LEU A 297 11.80 -14.33 -4.33
CA LEU A 297 13.13 -14.45 -3.74
C LEU A 297 13.80 -13.08 -3.67
N ILE A 298 14.27 -12.71 -2.48
CA ILE A 298 15.02 -11.47 -2.25
C ILE A 298 16.47 -11.85 -1.90
N PRO A 299 17.42 -11.74 -2.85
CA PRO A 299 18.83 -12.10 -2.63
C PRO A 299 19.59 -11.06 -1.78
N LEU A 300 18.98 -9.91 -1.48
CA LEU A 300 19.61 -8.87 -0.66
C LEU A 300 19.79 -9.36 0.80
N LYS A 301 20.96 -9.04 1.37
CA LYS A 301 21.32 -9.46 2.75
C LYS A 301 20.43 -8.87 3.84
N ASP A 302 19.86 -7.68 3.61
CA ASP A 302 19.12 -6.95 4.64
C ASP A 302 17.66 -7.39 4.71
N PHE A 303 17.13 -7.96 3.62
CA PHE A 303 15.70 -8.18 3.43
C PHE A 303 15.36 -9.64 3.10
N ARG A 304 14.14 -10.05 3.41
CA ARG A 304 13.55 -11.32 2.98
C ARG A 304 12.07 -11.13 2.66
N TRP A 305 11.56 -12.02 1.82
CA TRP A 305 10.12 -12.12 1.57
C TRP A 305 9.47 -12.95 2.67
N ASN A 306 8.41 -12.42 3.29
CA ASN A 306 7.55 -13.16 4.20
C ASN A 306 6.31 -13.60 3.42
N SER A 307 6.24 -14.89 3.09
CA SER A 307 5.14 -15.47 2.29
C SER A 307 3.79 -15.43 3.02
N ASP A 308 3.79 -15.57 4.34
CA ASP A 308 2.56 -15.64 5.14
C ASP A 308 1.87 -14.28 5.23
N ARG A 309 2.68 -13.23 5.35
CA ARG A 309 2.24 -11.84 5.43
C ARG A 309 2.20 -11.13 4.07
N ALA A 310 2.85 -11.69 3.05
CA ALA A 310 3.02 -11.12 1.71
C ALA A 310 3.68 -9.73 1.71
N VAL A 311 4.76 -9.60 2.47
CA VAL A 311 5.53 -8.34 2.68
C VAL A 311 7.03 -8.60 2.66
N VAL A 312 7.80 -7.55 2.37
CA VAL A 312 9.25 -7.49 2.56
C VAL A 312 9.54 -7.11 4.01
N GLU A 313 10.38 -7.89 4.68
CA GLU A 313 10.81 -7.60 6.05
C GLU A 313 12.32 -7.64 6.19
N PHE A 314 12.85 -6.95 7.20
CA PHE A 314 14.26 -7.05 7.54
C PHE A 314 14.61 -8.46 8.03
N ARG A 315 15.79 -8.97 7.65
CA ARG A 315 16.34 -10.20 8.27
C ARG A 315 16.78 -9.97 9.71
N SER A 316 17.16 -8.73 10.04
CA SER A 316 17.62 -8.34 11.38
C SER A 316 16.44 -8.02 12.29
N GLU A 317 16.29 -8.77 13.39
CA GLU A 317 15.29 -8.50 14.43
C GLU A 317 15.45 -7.11 15.04
N LYS A 318 16.69 -6.61 15.16
CA LYS A 318 16.97 -5.26 15.66
C LYS A 318 16.38 -4.20 14.73
N MET A 319 16.44 -4.41 13.41
CA MET A 319 15.81 -3.51 12.44
C MET A 319 14.29 -3.64 12.44
N GLN A 320 13.73 -4.84 12.61
CA GLN A 320 12.29 -5.00 12.75
C GLN A 320 11.72 -4.26 13.96
N LYS A 321 12.40 -4.34 15.12
CA LYS A 321 12.02 -3.60 16.34
C LYS A 321 12.10 -2.09 16.12
N PHE A 322 13.20 -1.62 15.54
CA PHE A 322 13.37 -0.20 15.22
C PHE A 322 12.27 0.31 14.27
N GLU A 323 11.95 -0.43 13.20
CA GLU A 323 10.86 -0.08 12.29
C GLU A 323 9.49 -0.02 13.00
N ALA A 324 9.21 -0.98 13.90
CA ALA A 324 7.97 -0.97 14.68
C ALA A 324 7.87 0.25 15.62
N GLU A 325 8.97 0.62 16.28
CA GLU A 325 9.03 1.82 17.13
C GLU A 325 8.81 3.11 16.33
N GLU A 326 9.41 3.22 15.15
CA GLU A 326 9.23 4.40 14.29
C GLU A 326 7.78 4.51 13.77
N ARG A 327 7.13 3.39 13.45
CA ARG A 327 5.70 3.37 13.09
C ARG A 327 4.79 3.82 14.24
N LEU A 328 5.08 3.41 15.48
CA LEU A 328 4.30 3.83 16.64
C LEU A 328 4.42 5.34 16.89
N LYS A 329 5.62 5.91 16.70
CA LYS A 329 5.81 7.37 16.75
C LYS A 329 4.98 8.07 15.67
N ALA A 330 4.90 7.49 14.48
CA ALA A 330 4.12 8.04 13.37
C ALA A 330 2.60 7.98 13.59
N GLN A 331 2.08 7.00 14.32
CA GLN A 331 0.65 6.90 14.60
C GLN A 331 0.15 7.95 15.60
N GLY A 332 1.05 8.55 16.39
CA GLY A 332 0.74 9.68 17.28
C GLY A 332 1.00 11.06 16.67
N ASP A 333 1.53 11.10 15.44
CA ASP A 333 2.01 12.32 14.78
C ASP A 333 1.84 12.19 13.27
N ALA A 334 0.76 12.80 12.74
CA ALA A 334 0.39 12.75 11.33
C ALA A 334 1.48 13.29 10.37
N SER A 335 2.48 13.99 10.89
CA SER A 335 3.61 14.52 10.13
C SER A 335 4.64 13.45 9.70
N ILE A 336 4.58 12.24 10.26
CA ILE A 336 5.55 11.14 9.98
C ILE A 336 5.02 10.16 8.91
N MET A 337 3.78 10.34 8.43
CA MET A 337 3.09 9.40 7.51
C MET A 337 3.41 9.56 6.02
N PHE A 338 4.35 10.44 5.64
CA PHE A 338 4.67 10.76 4.24
C PHE A 338 6.04 10.22 3.79
#